data_AF-A0A3A9T4I1-F1
#
_entry.id   AF-A0A3A9T4I1-F1
#
_cell.length_a   1.000
_cell.length_b   1.000
_cell.length_c   1.000
_cell.angle_alpha   90.00
_cell.angle_beta   90.00
_cell.angle_gamma   90.00
#
_symmetry.space_group_name_H-M   'P 1'
#
loop_
_entity.id
_entity.type
_entity.pdbx_description
1 polymer ?
#
loop_
_entity_poly.entity_id
_entity_poly.type
_entity_poly.pdbx_seq_one_letter_code
_entity_poly.pdbx_strand_id
1 'polypeptide(L)'
;MTATIITDMVNAALRKNPNADSIILDFGKNICFSPALMRALYEKPNVAKNCKFIHNGEVYILHIPKADTGSKEFETCLDTLSKDPKGFAGFMRINQIFSEMGTTISKE
;
A
#
# COMPACT_ATOMS: atom_id res chain seq x y z
N MET A 1 1.52 -10.57 -7.49
CA MET A 1 2.53 -9.50 -7.62
C MET A 1 3.60 -9.74 -6.57
N THR A 2 4.88 -9.73 -6.93
CA THR A 2 6.00 -9.99 -6.01
C THR A 2 6.61 -8.67 -5.53
N ALA A 3 7.30 -8.68 -4.38
CA ALA A 3 7.95 -7.49 -3.81
C ALA A 3 8.95 -6.81 -4.78
N THR A 4 9.50 -7.57 -5.73
CA THR A 4 10.36 -7.08 -6.81
C THR A 4 9.64 -6.05 -7.70
N ILE A 5 8.39 -6.33 -8.09
CA ILE A 5 7.61 -5.45 -8.98
C ILE A 5 7.35 -4.10 -8.32
N ILE A 6 7.06 -4.09 -7.01
CA ILE A 6 6.85 -2.84 -6.26
C ILE A 6 8.15 -2.04 -6.19
N THR A 7 9.27 -2.72 -5.96
CA THR A 7 10.59 -2.06 -5.92
C THR A 7 10.91 -1.39 -7.27
N ASP A 8 10.58 -2.03 -8.39
CA ASP A 8 10.76 -1.44 -9.72
C ASP A 8 9.82 -0.25 -9.98
N MET A 9 8.54 -0.36 -9.60
CA MET A 9 7.57 0.74 -9.73
C MET A 9 7.98 1.95 -8.88
N VAL A 10 8.42 1.69 -7.65
CA VAL A 10 8.97 2.68 -6.72
C VAL A 10 10.19 3.38 -7.32
N ASN A 11 11.16 2.61 -7.80
CA ASN A 11 12.39 3.15 -8.38
C ASN A 11 12.08 3.97 -9.63
N ALA A 12 11.13 3.53 -10.45
CA ALA A 12 10.66 4.29 -11.60
C ALA A 12 9.99 5.62 -11.20
N ALA A 13 9.19 5.63 -10.13
CA ALA A 13 8.56 6.84 -9.61
C ALA A 13 9.59 7.82 -9.05
N LEU A 14 10.54 7.34 -8.24
CA LEU A 14 11.62 8.16 -7.68
C LEU A 14 12.60 8.68 -8.73
N ARG A 15 12.87 7.92 -9.81
CA ARG A 15 13.71 8.45 -10.92
C ARG A 15 13.06 9.63 -11.61
N LYS A 16 11.73 9.67 -11.70
CA LYS A 16 10.98 10.78 -12.30
C LYS A 16 10.92 11.99 -11.37
N ASN A 17 10.82 11.76 -10.06
CA ASN A 17 10.81 12.82 -9.07
C ASN A 17 11.50 12.36 -7.77
N PRO A 18 12.83 12.57 -7.65
CA PRO A 18 13.61 12.02 -6.54
C PRO A 18 13.32 12.69 -5.19
N ASN A 19 12.70 13.87 -5.21
CA ASN A 19 12.36 14.66 -4.02
C ASN A 19 10.85 14.64 -3.73
N ALA A 20 10.09 13.70 -4.30
CA ALA A 20 8.66 13.66 -4.09
C ALA A 20 8.33 13.25 -2.65
N ASP A 21 7.52 14.06 -1.96
CA ASP A 21 6.97 13.73 -0.63
C ASP A 21 6.00 12.53 -0.68
N SER A 22 5.50 12.20 -1.87
CA SER A 22 4.71 11.00 -2.14
C SER A 22 4.94 10.46 -3.54
N ILE A 23 4.78 9.14 -3.71
CA ILE A 23 4.84 8.48 -5.02
C ILE A 23 3.48 7.90 -5.41
N ILE A 24 3.15 7.93 -6.70
CA ILE A 24 1.92 7.33 -7.22
C ILE A 24 2.25 5.95 -7.81
N LEU A 25 1.51 4.94 -7.39
CA LEU A 25 1.63 3.56 -7.89
C LEU A 25 0.29 3.16 -8.51
N ASP A 26 0.26 2.97 -9.83
CA ASP A 26 -0.94 2.52 -10.53
C ASP A 26 -1.01 0.99 -10.56
N PHE A 27 -2.05 0.45 -9.93
CA PHE A 27 -2.30 -0.97 -9.75
C PHE A 27 -3.47 -1.48 -10.62
N GLY A 28 -4.14 -0.62 -11.37
CA GLY A 28 -5.21 -1.00 -12.28
C GLY A 28 -6.36 -1.76 -11.60
N LYS A 29 -6.87 -2.81 -12.25
CA LYS A 29 -8.19 -3.40 -11.96
C LYS A 29 -8.28 -4.44 -10.84
N ASN A 30 -7.17 -5.01 -10.37
CA ASN A 30 -7.25 -6.10 -9.40
C ASN A 30 -5.94 -6.33 -8.68
N ILE A 31 -5.81 -5.82 -7.44
CA ILE A 31 -4.68 -6.15 -6.58
C ILE A 31 -5.12 -6.49 -5.18
N CYS A 32 -4.73 -7.69 -4.78
CA CYS A 32 -4.80 -8.19 -3.43
C CYS A 32 -3.45 -7.96 -2.76
N PHE A 33 -3.48 -7.43 -1.55
CA PHE A 33 -2.31 -7.12 -0.73
C PHE A 33 -2.06 -8.25 0.25
N SER A 34 -0.84 -8.79 0.22
CA SER A 34 -0.34 -9.70 1.25
C SER A 34 0.43 -8.91 2.32
N PRO A 35 0.66 -9.48 3.51
CA PRO A 35 1.49 -8.86 4.54
C PRO A 35 2.88 -8.44 4.01
N ALA A 36 3.53 -9.30 3.23
CA ALA A 36 4.83 -8.99 2.62
C ALA A 36 4.76 -7.78 1.66
N LEU A 37 3.66 -7.64 0.92
CA LEU A 37 3.46 -6.52 0.01
C LEU A 37 3.23 -5.22 0.78
N MET A 38 2.38 -5.25 1.82
CA MET A 38 2.15 -4.10 2.68
C MET A 38 3.44 -3.67 3.37
N ARG A 39 4.22 -4.63 3.88
CA ARG A 39 5.53 -4.36 4.47
C ARG A 39 6.46 -3.63 3.50
N ALA A 40 6.59 -4.13 2.28
CA ALA A 40 7.39 -3.48 1.25
C ALA A 40 6.90 -2.06 0.92
N LEU A 41 5.57 -1.86 0.88
CA LEU A 41 4.97 -0.54 0.64
C LEU A 41 5.22 0.44 1.78
N TYR A 42 5.40 0.03 3.01
CA TYR A 42 5.76 0.97 4.08
C TYR A 42 7.27 1.18 4.17
N GLU A 43 8.08 0.12 4.06
CA GLU A 43 9.52 0.17 4.32
C GLU A 43 10.35 0.74 3.15
N LYS A 44 9.93 0.53 1.89
CA LYS A 44 10.78 0.78 0.71
C LYS A 44 10.06 1.58 -0.38
N PRO A 45 10.42 2.87 -0.60
CA PRO A 45 11.22 3.75 0.23
C PRO A 45 10.37 4.25 1.41
N ASN A 46 10.97 4.83 2.45
CA ASN A 46 10.21 5.41 3.57
C ASN A 46 9.58 6.76 3.21
N VAL A 47 8.66 6.74 2.25
CA VAL A 47 7.90 7.86 1.67
C VAL A 47 6.43 7.47 1.54
N ALA A 48 5.53 8.46 1.59
CA ALA A 48 4.11 8.23 1.40
C ALA A 48 3.80 7.69 -0.01
N LYS A 49 2.77 6.87 -0.14
CA LYS A 49 2.39 6.20 -1.40
C LYS A 49 0.90 6.36 -1.66
N ASN A 50 0.58 6.76 -2.89
CA ASN A 50 -0.78 6.85 -3.39
C ASN A 50 -0.98 5.73 -4.39
N CYS A 51 -1.65 4.68 -3.93
CA CYS A 51 -1.87 3.48 -4.72
C CYS A 51 -3.21 3.64 -5.47
N LYS A 52 -3.19 3.76 -6.79
CA LYS A 52 -4.38 3.97 -7.63
C LYS A 52 -4.93 2.63 -8.12
N PHE A 53 -6.24 2.45 -8.04
CA PHE A 53 -6.96 1.25 -8.47
C PHE A 53 -8.21 1.62 -9.26
N ILE A 54 -8.66 0.71 -10.12
CA ILE A 54 -9.93 0.80 -10.81
C ILE A 54 -10.84 -0.30 -10.27
N HIS A 55 -11.93 0.06 -9.61
CA HIS A 55 -12.93 -0.86 -9.08
C HIS A 55 -14.31 -0.47 -9.56
N ASN A 56 -15.04 -1.41 -10.20
CA ASN A 56 -16.35 -1.17 -10.80
C ASN A 56 -16.42 0.03 -11.78
N GLY A 57 -15.31 0.31 -12.48
CA GLY A 57 -15.22 1.44 -13.40
C GLY A 57 -14.87 2.78 -12.75
N GLU A 58 -14.73 2.81 -11.43
CA GLU A 58 -14.37 4.01 -10.66
C GLU A 58 -12.92 3.94 -10.19
N VAL A 59 -12.28 5.10 -10.06
CA VAL A 59 -10.89 5.20 -9.59
C VAL A 59 -10.88 5.41 -8.09
N TYR A 60 -10.14 4.57 -7.39
CA TYR A 60 -9.89 4.67 -5.96
C TYR A 60 -8.40 4.88 -5.70
N ILE A 61 -8.07 5.65 -4.68
CA ILE A 61 -6.70 5.87 -4.23
C ILE A 61 -6.60 5.42 -2.77
N LEU A 62 -5.73 4.46 -2.50
CA LEU A 62 -5.30 4.10 -1.15
C LEU A 62 -4.08 4.95 -0.81
N HIS A 63 -4.24 5.83 0.18
CA HIS A 63 -3.18 6.67 0.70
C HIS A 63 -2.48 5.93 1.84
N ILE A 64 -1.24 5.56 1.61
CA ILE A 64 -0.36 4.94 2.59
C ILE A 64 0.60 6.02 3.08
N PRO A 65 0.48 6.51 4.32
CA PRO A 65 1.37 7.53 4.83
C PRO A 65 2.76 6.96 5.13
N LYS A 66 3.71 7.85 5.36
CA LYS A 66 4.95 7.50 6.05
C LYS A 66 4.60 7.15 7.49
N ALA A 67 4.98 5.95 7.95
CA ALA A 67 4.69 5.50 9.31
C ALA A 67 5.88 4.76 9.92
N ASP A 68 5.87 4.60 11.24
CA ASP A 68 6.85 3.78 11.94
C ASP A 68 6.52 2.30 11.76
N THR A 69 7.37 1.57 11.01
CA THR A 69 7.21 0.13 10.76
C THR A 69 7.84 -0.73 11.85
N GLY A 70 8.50 -0.13 12.84
CA GLY A 70 9.01 -0.84 14.02
C GLY A 70 7.99 -0.93 15.16
N SER A 71 6.81 -0.32 14.99
CA SER A 71 5.78 -0.27 16.03
C SER A 71 5.03 -1.59 16.19
N LYS A 72 4.45 -1.82 17.37
CA LYS A 72 3.62 -3.01 17.62
C LYS A 72 2.33 -2.97 16.82
N GLU A 73 1.81 -1.77 16.59
CA GLU A 73 0.62 -1.49 15.81
C GLU A 73 0.82 -1.97 14.36
N PHE A 74 1.99 -1.70 13.77
CA PHE A 74 2.31 -2.14 12.42
C PHE A 74 2.36 -3.66 12.31
N GLU A 75 3.05 -4.34 13.23
CA GLU A 75 3.10 -5.80 13.26
C GLU A 75 1.71 -6.42 13.52
N THR A 76 0.87 -5.77 14.34
CA THR A 76 -0.52 -6.20 14.58
C THR A 76 -1.38 -6.10 13.32
N CYS A 77 -1.19 -5.04 12.52
CA CYS A 77 -1.86 -4.91 11.22
C CYS A 77 -1.43 -6.02 10.25
N LEU A 78 -0.13 -6.33 10.20
CA LEU A 78 0.39 -7.40 9.35
C LEU A 78 -0.12 -8.78 9.78
N ASP A 79 -0.14 -9.06 11.09
CA ASP A 79 -0.67 -10.30 11.65
C ASP A 79 -2.18 -10.44 11.36
N THR A 80 -2.94 -9.37 11.53
CA THR A 80 -4.38 -9.32 11.19
C THR A 80 -4.61 -9.64 9.71
N LEU A 81 -3.80 -9.05 8.82
CA LEU A 81 -3.86 -9.35 7.38
C LEU A 81 -3.45 -10.80 7.06
N SER A 82 -2.49 -11.36 7.80
CA SER A 82 -2.05 -12.75 7.60
C SER A 82 -3.13 -13.77 7.96
N LYS A 83 -4.02 -13.41 8.90
CA LYS A 83 -5.15 -14.21 9.38
C LYS A 83 -6.43 -14.00 8.55
N ASP A 84 -6.42 -13.10 7.58
CA ASP A 84 -7.55 -12.91 6.66
C ASP A 84 -7.79 -14.23 5.88
N PRO A 85 -9.04 -14.64 5.59
CA PRO A 85 -9.35 -15.99 5.08
C PRO A 85 -8.58 -16.45 3.83
N LYS A 86 -7.98 -15.51 3.09
CA LYS A 86 -7.18 -15.78 1.89
C LYS A 86 -5.69 -15.47 2.05
N GLY A 87 -5.24 -14.95 3.20
CA GLY A 87 -3.88 -14.46 3.40
C GLY A 87 -3.52 -13.23 2.55
N PHE A 88 -4.53 -12.63 1.92
CA PHE A 88 -4.44 -11.41 1.13
C PHE A 88 -5.79 -10.69 1.15
N ALA A 89 -5.76 -9.36 1.06
CA ALA A 89 -6.95 -8.52 1.14
C ALA A 89 -6.99 -7.45 0.04
N GLY A 90 -8.19 -7.07 -0.42
CA GLY A 90 -8.36 -5.94 -1.33
C GLY A 90 -8.14 -4.58 -0.64
N PHE A 91 -7.95 -3.53 -1.43
CA PHE A 91 -7.63 -2.17 -0.93
C PHE A 91 -8.63 -1.63 0.11
N MET A 92 -9.93 -1.94 0.00
CA MET A 92 -10.94 -1.54 0.99
C MET A 92 -10.70 -2.20 2.36
N ARG A 93 -10.34 -3.48 2.37
CA ARG A 93 -10.04 -4.22 3.61
C ARG A 93 -8.69 -3.80 4.19
N ILE A 94 -7.72 -3.48 3.34
CA ILE A 94 -6.45 -2.88 3.77
C ILE A 94 -6.66 -1.55 4.47
N ASN A 95 -7.51 -0.67 3.91
CA ASN A 95 -7.87 0.59 4.56
C ASN A 95 -8.43 0.37 5.96
N GLN A 96 -9.24 -0.67 6.18
CA GLN A 96 -9.76 -1.00 7.51
C GLN A 96 -8.64 -1.46 8.46
N ILE A 97 -7.80 -2.42 8.01
CA ILE A 97 -6.77 -3.03 8.84
C ILE A 97 -5.68 -2.02 9.22
N PHE A 98 -5.25 -1.17 8.28
CA PHE A 98 -4.15 -0.23 8.46
C PHE A 98 -4.62 1.21 8.77
N SER A 99 -5.88 1.37 9.19
CA SER A 99 -6.45 2.69 9.53
C SER A 99 -5.70 3.35 10.70
N GLU A 100 -5.27 2.56 11.69
CA GLU A 100 -4.45 3.03 12.82
C GLU A 100 -3.05 3.51 12.38
N MET A 101 -2.55 2.98 11.27
CA MET A 101 -1.30 3.45 10.64
C MET A 101 -1.52 4.70 9.78
N GLY A 102 -2.72 5.28 9.80
CA GLY A 102 -3.11 6.45 9.01
C GLY A 102 -3.44 6.14 7.55
N THR A 103 -3.61 4.86 7.18
CA THR A 103 -4.06 4.52 5.82
C THR A 103 -5.47 5.04 5.61
N THR A 104 -5.70 5.72 4.50
CA THR A 104 -7.02 6.21 4.10
C THR A 104 -7.33 5.85 2.66
N ILE A 105 -8.59 5.93 2.29
CA ILE A 105 -9.05 5.72 0.92
C ILE A 105 -9.85 6.93 0.44
N SER A 106 -9.60 7.35 -0.80
CA SER A 106 -10.40 8.34 -1.50
C SER A 106 -10.86 7.80 -2.85
N LYS A 107 -11.86 8.48 -3.41
CA LYS A 107 -12.37 8.24 -4.76
C LYS A 107 -12.00 9.46 -5.62
N GLU A 108 -11.48 9.21 -6.81
CA GLU A 108 -11.14 10.25 -7.82
C GLU A 108 -12.33 10.48 -8.77
#